data_AF-A0A7C2STB8-F1
#
_entry.id   AF-A0A7C2STB8-F1
#
_cell.length_a   1.000
_cell.length_b   1.000
_cell.length_c   1.000
_cell.angle_alpha   90.00
_cell.angle_beta   90.00
_cell.angle_gamma   90.00
#
_symmetry.space_group_name_H-M   'P 1'
#
loop_
_entity.id
_entity.type
_entity.pdbx_description
1 polymer ?
#
loop_
_entity_poly.entity_id
_entity_poly.type
_entity_poly.pdbx_seq_one_letter_code
_entity_poly.pdbx_strand_id
1 'polypeptide(L)'
;MRIFEANISLQVCTFLKEFLNNTSSFENANQKMFDAFGINTFFENDFDFQGLKESVSNLAISSVEEPDRAEYGDFQTNKDLANAVLQHLSKKNILPEIIIEPTCGKGNFIIASLSNFKTVKRVFGIEIYKPYVWETKFGILDFFLSNPNSYKPEITITHCNIFDFDFKSISKQFPTEKLLIIGNPPWVTNSKLGGLNSSNLPKKSNFKNQNGLDAMTGKGNFDIAEYITLMLLDAFQTHTGYLALLVKNSVVRNIVFDQKDKRYRVGEIEKYCIDSKKEFNVSVEAALLCCQLNLSPSIECDEFDFYSLEKRLSFGWLNNKFVSNLTDYDETKDIDGVCPFEWRQGIKHDCTNVMELERVNGHFVNKLSEEIKLEEGLIYGFLKSSDLKNTVIKNTRKHI
;
A
#
# COMPACT_ATOMS: atom_id res chain seq x y z
N MET A 1 -22.33 -10.54 -15.65
CA MET A 1 -21.86 -11.27 -16.85
C MET A 1 -20.37 -11.02 -17.00
N ARG A 2 -19.66 -11.69 -17.92
CA ARG A 2 -18.25 -11.39 -18.20
C ARG A 2 -17.97 -11.17 -19.67
N ILE A 3 -17.09 -10.22 -19.94
CA ILE A 3 -16.48 -9.96 -21.25
C ILE A 3 -15.01 -9.64 -20.99
N PHE A 4 -14.09 -10.23 -21.76
CA PHE A 4 -12.64 -10.06 -21.55
C PHE A 4 -12.19 -10.33 -20.10
N GLU A 5 -12.73 -11.38 -19.49
CA GLU A 5 -12.51 -11.73 -18.06
C GLU A 5 -13.00 -10.67 -17.06
N ALA A 6 -13.55 -9.55 -17.51
CA ALA A 6 -14.04 -8.44 -16.71
C ALA A 6 -15.53 -8.59 -16.40
N ASN A 7 -15.93 -8.25 -15.18
CA ASN A 7 -17.34 -8.22 -14.82
C ASN A 7 -18.06 -7.04 -15.51
N ILE A 8 -19.23 -7.31 -16.08
CA ILE A 8 -20.08 -6.32 -16.74
C ILE A 8 -21.55 -6.47 -16.31
N SER A 9 -22.21 -5.34 -16.07
CA SER A 9 -23.64 -5.28 -15.74
C SER A 9 -24.52 -5.46 -16.98
N LEU A 10 -25.79 -5.81 -16.76
CA LEU A 10 -26.77 -5.93 -17.86
C LEU A 10 -27.01 -4.60 -18.56
N GLN A 11 -27.09 -3.52 -17.80
CA GLN A 11 -27.30 -2.17 -18.33
C GLN A 11 -26.16 -1.72 -19.24
N VAL A 12 -24.91 -1.89 -18.80
CA VAL A 12 -23.73 -1.54 -19.60
C VAL A 12 -23.66 -2.41 -20.85
N CYS A 13 -23.91 -3.71 -20.72
CA CYS A 13 -23.93 -4.62 -21.86
C CYS A 13 -24.97 -4.21 -22.92
N THR A 14 -26.21 -3.92 -22.51
CA THR A 14 -27.28 -3.50 -23.42
C THR A 14 -26.90 -2.18 -24.11
N PHE A 15 -26.39 -1.21 -23.35
CA PHE A 15 -25.89 0.05 -23.89
C PHE A 15 -24.79 -0.17 -24.94
N LEU A 16 -23.76 -0.97 -24.61
CA LEU A 16 -22.64 -1.24 -25.52
C LEU A 16 -23.10 -1.94 -26.80
N LYS A 17 -24.09 -2.84 -26.72
CA LYS A 17 -24.62 -3.55 -27.89
C LYS A 17 -25.24 -2.57 -28.89
N GLU A 18 -26.06 -1.65 -28.41
CA GLU A 18 -26.66 -0.61 -29.24
C GLU A 18 -25.61 0.38 -29.75
N PHE A 19 -24.73 0.85 -28.86
CA PHE A 19 -23.69 1.82 -29.17
C PHE A 19 -22.72 1.34 -30.26
N LEU A 20 -22.24 0.10 -30.16
CA LEU A 20 -21.25 -0.48 -31.08
C LEU A 20 -21.85 -0.86 -32.43
N ASN A 21 -23.13 -1.21 -32.49
CA ASN A 21 -23.84 -1.42 -33.74
C ASN A 21 -23.98 -0.13 -34.56
N ASN A 22 -24.11 1.02 -33.87
CA ASN A 22 -24.28 2.33 -34.47
C ASN A 22 -22.97 3.12 -34.65
N THR A 23 -21.82 2.46 -34.53
CA THR A 23 -20.50 3.09 -34.62
C THR A 23 -19.58 2.31 -35.56
N SER A 24 -18.91 3.03 -36.46
CA SER A 24 -18.16 2.46 -37.59
C SER A 24 -16.66 2.37 -37.38
N SER A 25 -16.06 3.18 -36.49
CA SER A 25 -14.62 3.15 -36.19
C SER A 25 -14.35 3.38 -34.71
N PHE A 26 -13.19 2.94 -34.22
CA PHE A 26 -12.84 3.07 -32.81
C PHE A 26 -12.52 4.52 -32.42
N GLU A 27 -12.04 5.37 -33.33
CA GLU A 27 -11.83 6.81 -33.09
C GLU A 27 -13.16 7.53 -32.86
N ASN A 28 -14.16 7.24 -33.71
CA ASN A 28 -15.52 7.76 -33.53
C ASN A 28 -16.12 7.24 -32.21
N ALA A 29 -15.91 5.95 -31.91
CA ALA A 29 -16.35 5.37 -30.65
C ALA A 29 -15.73 6.06 -29.44
N ASN A 30 -14.43 6.35 -29.46
CA ASN A 30 -13.75 7.06 -28.39
C ASN A 30 -14.29 8.49 -28.21
N GLN A 31 -14.51 9.22 -29.30
CA GLN A 31 -15.10 10.57 -29.22
C GLN A 31 -16.50 10.53 -28.58
N LYS A 32 -17.37 9.62 -29.03
CA LYS A 32 -18.71 9.48 -28.44
C LYS A 32 -18.66 9.03 -26.97
N MET A 33 -17.71 8.17 -26.60
CA MET A 33 -17.51 7.75 -25.20
C MET A 33 -17.03 8.90 -24.32
N PHE A 34 -16.16 9.76 -24.84
CA PHE A 34 -15.76 10.99 -24.18
C PHE A 34 -16.96 11.93 -23.98
N ASP A 35 -17.74 12.19 -25.03
CA ASP A 35 -18.89 13.09 -24.95
C ASP A 35 -19.97 12.58 -23.97
N ALA A 36 -20.19 11.25 -23.94
CA ALA A 36 -21.22 10.62 -23.12
C ALA A 36 -20.80 10.32 -21.68
N PHE A 37 -19.52 10.03 -21.43
CA PHE A 37 -19.04 9.50 -20.13
C PHE A 37 -17.74 10.13 -19.64
N GLY A 38 -17.12 11.02 -20.41
CA GLY A 38 -15.84 11.66 -20.07
C GLY A 38 -14.62 10.76 -20.28
N ILE A 39 -14.77 9.55 -20.81
CA ILE A 39 -13.64 8.61 -20.98
C ILE A 39 -12.83 8.98 -22.23
N ASN A 40 -11.59 9.43 -22.05
CA ASN A 40 -10.71 9.89 -23.13
C ASN A 40 -10.34 8.78 -24.14
N THR A 41 -10.08 7.57 -23.65
CA THR A 41 -9.65 6.43 -24.48
C THR A 41 -10.31 5.16 -23.99
N PHE A 42 -11.47 4.85 -24.56
CA PHE A 42 -12.19 3.61 -24.25
C PHE A 42 -11.55 2.41 -24.98
N PHE A 43 -11.19 2.58 -26.24
CA PHE A 43 -10.49 1.60 -27.09
C PHE A 43 -9.08 2.10 -27.41
N GLU A 44 -8.04 1.28 -27.18
CA GLU A 44 -6.66 1.66 -27.50
C GLU A 44 -6.35 1.51 -29.00
N ASN A 45 -7.05 0.62 -29.68
CA ASN A 45 -6.85 0.28 -31.07
C ASN A 45 -8.11 -0.40 -31.65
N ASP A 46 -8.10 -0.66 -32.96
CA ASP A 46 -9.21 -1.34 -33.64
C ASP A 46 -9.45 -2.77 -33.12
N PHE A 47 -8.40 -3.47 -32.66
CA PHE A 47 -8.56 -4.82 -32.09
C PHE A 47 -9.42 -4.82 -30.83
N ASP A 48 -9.19 -3.88 -29.91
CA ASP A 48 -10.03 -3.68 -28.72
C ASP A 48 -11.50 -3.41 -29.12
N PHE A 49 -11.71 -2.58 -30.15
CA PHE A 49 -13.05 -2.21 -30.61
C PHE A 49 -13.80 -3.36 -31.26
N GLN A 50 -13.19 -4.04 -32.24
CA GLN A 50 -13.81 -5.20 -32.90
C GLN A 50 -14.03 -6.34 -31.91
N GLY A 51 -13.06 -6.61 -31.03
CA GLY A 51 -13.17 -7.65 -30.02
C GLY A 51 -14.33 -7.40 -29.06
N LEU A 52 -14.54 -6.16 -28.61
CA LEU A 52 -15.67 -5.84 -27.72
C LEU A 52 -17.00 -5.95 -28.46
N LYS A 53 -17.05 -5.46 -29.70
CA LYS A 53 -18.24 -5.51 -30.55
C LYS A 53 -18.70 -6.94 -30.82
N GLU A 54 -17.76 -7.83 -31.12
CA GLU A 54 -18.03 -9.26 -31.27
C GLU A 54 -18.49 -9.88 -29.94
N SER A 55 -17.76 -9.62 -28.85
CA SER A 55 -18.06 -10.20 -27.54
C SER A 55 -19.45 -9.81 -27.01
N VAL A 56 -19.82 -8.54 -27.13
CA VAL A 56 -21.13 -8.03 -26.69
C VAL A 56 -22.27 -8.59 -27.58
N SER A 57 -21.98 -8.90 -28.85
CA SER A 57 -22.97 -9.48 -29.77
C SER A 57 -23.21 -10.97 -29.48
N ASN A 58 -22.15 -11.70 -29.11
CA ASN A 58 -22.13 -13.15 -28.96
C ASN A 58 -22.33 -13.64 -27.51
N LEU A 59 -22.71 -12.77 -26.57
CA LEU A 59 -22.78 -13.08 -25.15
C LEU A 59 -23.60 -14.34 -24.82
N ALA A 60 -22.88 -15.42 -24.52
CA ALA A 60 -23.36 -16.54 -23.76
C ALA A 60 -23.05 -16.28 -22.28
N ILE A 61 -24.03 -16.50 -21.42
CA ILE A 61 -23.87 -16.36 -19.96
C ILE A 61 -22.95 -17.49 -19.48
N SER A 62 -21.70 -17.18 -19.14
CA SER A 62 -20.81 -18.12 -18.45
C SER A 62 -20.32 -17.53 -17.13
N SER A 63 -20.40 -18.35 -16.08
CA SER A 63 -19.80 -18.10 -14.78
C SER A 63 -18.46 -18.86 -14.73
N VAL A 64 -17.36 -18.14 -14.72
CA VAL A 64 -16.02 -18.71 -14.49
C VAL A 64 -15.49 -18.07 -13.21
N GLU A 65 -14.86 -18.86 -12.35
CA GLU A 65 -14.23 -18.38 -11.12
C GLU A 65 -13.13 -17.33 -11.41
N GLU A 66 -12.91 -16.39 -10.49
CA GLU A 66 -11.79 -15.43 -10.60
C GLU A 66 -10.46 -16.18 -10.38
N PRO A 67 -9.44 -15.96 -11.22
CA PRO A 67 -8.11 -16.46 -10.93
C PRO A 67 -7.59 -15.83 -9.63
N ASP A 68 -6.97 -16.64 -8.76
CA ASP A 68 -6.30 -16.14 -7.55
C ASP A 68 -5.10 -15.27 -7.94
N ARG A 69 -5.21 -13.96 -7.72
CA ARG A 69 -4.18 -12.96 -8.05
C ARG A 69 -3.27 -12.61 -6.88
N ALA A 70 -3.19 -13.47 -5.86
CA ALA A 70 -2.18 -13.38 -4.80
C ALA A 70 -0.74 -13.24 -5.35
N GLU A 71 -0.49 -13.67 -6.59
CA GLU A 71 0.77 -13.52 -7.30
C GLU A 71 1.22 -12.05 -7.51
N TYR A 72 0.30 -11.09 -7.57
CA TYR A 72 0.63 -9.65 -7.66
C TYR A 72 0.58 -8.95 -6.31
N GLY A 73 0.14 -9.63 -5.24
CA GLY A 73 -0.11 -9.01 -3.94
C GLY A 73 -1.23 -7.98 -3.95
N ASP A 74 -2.06 -8.00 -4.98
CA ASP A 74 -3.12 -7.05 -5.23
C ASP A 74 -4.42 -7.55 -4.57
N PHE A 75 -4.81 -6.89 -3.48
CA PHE A 75 -6.05 -7.17 -2.77
C PHE A 75 -7.11 -6.17 -3.23
N GLN A 76 -8.05 -6.63 -4.03
CA GLN A 76 -9.09 -5.75 -4.57
C GLN A 76 -9.95 -5.15 -3.46
N THR A 77 -9.98 -3.81 -3.40
CA THR A 77 -10.75 -3.07 -2.39
C THR A 77 -12.23 -3.23 -2.67
N ASN A 78 -13.01 -3.63 -1.67
CA ASN A 78 -14.46 -3.75 -1.81
C ASN A 78 -15.12 -2.35 -1.91
N LYS A 79 -16.32 -2.30 -2.52
CA LYS A 79 -17.05 -1.04 -2.76
C LYS A 79 -17.39 -0.28 -1.48
N ASP A 80 -17.73 -1.01 -0.42
CA ASP A 80 -18.15 -0.42 0.85
C ASP A 80 -16.98 0.29 1.54
N LEU A 81 -15.81 -0.36 1.60
CA LEU A 81 -14.59 0.25 2.14
C LEU A 81 -14.14 1.45 1.30
N ALA A 82 -14.10 1.33 -0.03
CA ALA A 82 -13.74 2.45 -0.89
C ALA A 82 -14.67 3.65 -0.64
N ASN A 83 -15.98 3.43 -0.62
CA ASN A 83 -16.94 4.49 -0.35
C ASN A 83 -16.82 5.06 1.07
N ALA A 84 -16.58 4.23 2.08
CA ALA A 84 -16.36 4.69 3.46
C ALA A 84 -15.12 5.59 3.57
N VAL A 85 -14.02 5.23 2.90
CA VAL A 85 -12.80 6.06 2.82
C VAL A 85 -13.12 7.40 2.18
N LEU A 86 -13.82 7.41 1.04
CA LEU A 86 -14.17 8.66 0.36
C LEU A 86 -15.11 9.54 1.18
N GLN A 87 -16.07 8.95 1.89
CA GLN A 87 -16.96 9.69 2.80
C GLN A 87 -16.19 10.29 3.97
N HIS A 88 -15.22 9.56 4.53
CA HIS A 88 -14.33 10.08 5.56
C HIS A 88 -13.55 11.30 5.05
N LEU A 89 -12.89 11.18 3.89
CA LEU A 89 -12.13 12.28 3.28
C LEU A 89 -13.02 13.49 2.95
N SER A 90 -14.25 13.25 2.46
CA SER A 90 -15.22 14.31 2.18
C SER A 90 -15.65 15.07 3.44
N LYS A 91 -15.84 14.38 4.57
CA LYS A 91 -16.12 15.02 5.88
C LYS A 91 -14.98 15.90 6.37
N LYS A 92 -13.74 15.69 5.91
CA LYS A 92 -12.59 16.57 6.17
C LYS A 92 -12.56 17.79 5.22
N ASN A 93 -13.63 18.04 4.47
CA ASN A 93 -13.73 19.11 3.47
C ASN A 93 -12.67 19.04 2.36
N ILE A 94 -12.23 17.82 2.03
CA ILE A 94 -11.33 17.59 0.89
C ILE A 94 -12.16 17.72 -0.39
N LEU A 95 -11.78 18.68 -1.25
CA LEU A 95 -12.46 19.00 -2.50
C LEU A 95 -11.46 18.92 -3.65
N PRO A 96 -11.15 17.71 -4.15
CA PRO A 96 -10.15 17.52 -5.18
C PRO A 96 -10.69 17.91 -6.56
N GLU A 97 -9.79 18.40 -7.40
CA GLU A 97 -10.03 18.66 -8.83
C GLU A 97 -9.42 17.57 -9.70
N ILE A 98 -8.35 16.92 -9.21
CA ILE A 98 -7.70 15.80 -9.87
C ILE A 98 -7.67 14.61 -8.92
N ILE A 99 -8.10 13.45 -9.42
CA ILE A 99 -7.95 12.16 -8.76
C ILE A 99 -6.87 11.36 -9.49
N ILE A 100 -5.95 10.77 -8.73
CA ILE A 100 -4.97 9.80 -9.24
C ILE A 100 -5.12 8.51 -8.44
N GLU A 101 -5.41 7.40 -9.14
CA GLU A 101 -5.36 6.05 -8.60
C GLU A 101 -4.24 5.25 -9.28
N PRO A 102 -3.10 5.02 -8.61
CA PRO A 102 -1.88 4.47 -9.22
C PRO A 102 -1.97 2.98 -9.57
N THR A 103 -2.89 2.25 -8.95
CA THR A 103 -3.10 0.81 -9.17
C THR A 103 -4.59 0.55 -8.99
N CYS A 104 -5.38 0.90 -10.00
CA CYS A 104 -6.82 1.09 -9.80
C CYS A 104 -7.63 -0.20 -9.71
N GLY A 105 -7.09 -1.34 -10.11
CA GLY A 105 -7.78 -2.62 -10.05
C GLY A 105 -9.13 -2.54 -10.75
N LYS A 106 -10.18 -3.02 -10.06
CA LYS A 106 -11.58 -2.96 -10.51
C LYS A 106 -12.19 -1.54 -10.51
N GLY A 107 -11.43 -0.52 -10.10
CA GLY A 107 -11.81 0.89 -10.19
C GLY A 107 -12.74 1.37 -9.07
N ASN A 108 -12.84 0.63 -7.95
CA ASN A 108 -13.80 0.97 -6.89
C ASN A 108 -13.52 2.33 -6.23
N PHE A 109 -12.26 2.76 -6.08
CA PHE A 109 -11.95 4.10 -5.59
C PHE A 109 -12.26 5.19 -6.62
N ILE A 110 -12.00 4.97 -7.92
CA ILE A 110 -12.47 5.87 -8.98
C ILE A 110 -13.98 6.06 -8.92
N ILE A 111 -14.78 4.99 -8.88
CA ILE A 111 -16.25 5.09 -8.82
C ILE A 111 -16.72 5.78 -7.54
N ALA A 112 -16.13 5.43 -6.39
CA ALA A 112 -16.43 6.10 -5.13
C ALA A 112 -16.08 7.60 -5.17
N SER A 113 -14.99 7.98 -5.84
CA SER A 113 -14.58 9.38 -6.01
C SER A 113 -15.58 10.16 -6.87
N LEU A 114 -16.03 9.59 -7.99
CA LEU A 114 -17.06 10.19 -8.86
C LEU A 114 -18.40 10.37 -8.11
N SER A 115 -18.73 9.43 -7.22
CA SER A 115 -19.93 9.52 -6.39
C SER A 115 -19.85 10.67 -5.37
N ASN A 116 -18.74 10.76 -4.63
CA ASN A 116 -18.60 11.62 -3.46
C ASN A 116 -18.09 13.04 -3.77
N PHE A 117 -17.33 13.25 -4.84
CA PHE A 117 -16.74 14.55 -5.16
C PHE A 117 -17.31 15.15 -6.45
N LYS A 118 -17.90 16.34 -6.33
CA LYS A 118 -18.47 17.08 -7.46
C LYS A 118 -17.49 18.08 -8.11
N THR A 119 -16.36 18.35 -7.46
CA THR A 119 -15.32 19.27 -7.95
C THR A 119 -14.30 18.61 -8.87
N VAL A 120 -14.32 17.27 -8.98
CA VAL A 120 -13.37 16.52 -9.79
C VAL A 120 -13.55 16.91 -11.25
N LYS A 121 -12.46 17.37 -11.87
CA LYS A 121 -12.37 17.71 -13.29
C LYS A 121 -11.66 16.62 -14.07
N ARG A 122 -10.71 15.92 -13.44
CA ARG A 122 -9.90 14.87 -14.08
C ARG A 122 -9.67 13.67 -13.17
N VAL A 123 -9.63 12.50 -13.78
CA VAL A 123 -9.31 11.23 -13.12
C VAL A 123 -8.27 10.47 -13.95
N PHE A 124 -7.21 10.04 -13.28
CA PHE A 124 -6.17 9.18 -13.84
C PHE A 124 -6.14 7.85 -13.09
N GLY A 125 -6.44 6.75 -13.77
CA GLY A 125 -6.30 5.39 -13.26
C GLY A 125 -5.20 4.66 -14.02
N ILE A 126 -4.30 3.99 -13.30
CA ILE A 126 -3.24 3.16 -13.89
C ILE A 126 -3.48 1.71 -13.46
N GLU A 127 -3.46 0.79 -14.42
CA GLU A 127 -3.67 -0.63 -14.15
C GLU A 127 -2.84 -1.50 -15.10
N ILE A 128 -2.21 -2.55 -14.55
CA ILE A 128 -1.34 -3.45 -15.29
C ILE A 128 -2.10 -4.67 -15.86
N TYR A 129 -3.21 -5.05 -15.26
CA TYR A 129 -4.03 -6.18 -15.67
C TYR A 129 -5.20 -5.70 -16.56
N LYS A 130 -5.09 -5.96 -17.86
CA LYS A 130 -6.07 -5.49 -18.88
C LYS A 130 -7.55 -5.81 -18.55
N PRO A 131 -7.93 -6.98 -17.99
CA PRO A 131 -9.32 -7.21 -17.57
C PRO A 131 -9.83 -6.21 -16.52
N TYR A 132 -8.98 -5.77 -15.59
CA TYR A 132 -9.33 -4.74 -14.62
C TYR A 132 -9.46 -3.34 -15.23
N VAL A 133 -8.69 -3.06 -16.30
CA VAL A 133 -8.93 -1.86 -17.14
C VAL A 133 -10.34 -1.89 -17.74
N TRP A 134 -10.76 -3.03 -18.28
CA TRP A 134 -12.12 -3.19 -18.82
C TRP A 134 -13.18 -3.10 -17.73
N GLU A 135 -12.99 -3.77 -16.59
CA GLU A 135 -13.94 -3.73 -15.47
C GLU A 135 -14.11 -2.32 -14.92
N THR A 136 -13.02 -1.55 -14.79
CA THR A 136 -13.05 -0.13 -14.40
C THR A 136 -13.84 0.69 -15.42
N LYS A 137 -13.57 0.54 -16.72
CA LYS A 137 -14.30 1.25 -17.78
C LYS A 137 -15.79 0.90 -17.76
N PHE A 138 -16.15 -0.38 -17.59
CA PHE A 138 -17.54 -0.80 -17.46
C PHE A 138 -18.19 -0.24 -16.19
N GLY A 139 -17.49 -0.20 -15.06
CA GLY A 139 -17.97 0.42 -13.82
C GLY A 139 -18.25 1.92 -14.00
N ILE A 140 -17.42 2.63 -14.76
CA ILE A 140 -17.64 4.06 -15.06
C ILE A 140 -18.91 4.24 -15.90
N LEU A 141 -19.10 3.41 -16.94
CA LEU A 141 -20.32 3.41 -17.73
C LEU A 141 -21.55 3.14 -16.86
N ASP A 142 -21.50 2.11 -16.02
CA ASP A 142 -22.60 1.71 -15.14
C ASP A 142 -23.01 2.86 -14.21
N PHE A 143 -22.01 3.53 -13.61
CA PHE A 143 -22.21 4.68 -12.75
C PHE A 143 -22.93 5.82 -13.48
N PHE A 144 -22.45 6.23 -14.66
CA PHE A 144 -23.05 7.36 -15.38
C PHE A 144 -24.38 7.03 -16.06
N LEU A 145 -24.58 5.79 -16.51
CA LEU A 145 -25.88 5.35 -17.02
C LEU A 145 -26.93 5.35 -15.90
N SER A 146 -26.53 5.03 -14.67
CA SER A 146 -27.39 5.10 -13.47
C SER A 146 -27.55 6.53 -12.93
N ASN A 147 -26.63 7.44 -13.27
CA ASN A 147 -26.59 8.82 -12.80
C ASN A 147 -26.41 9.81 -13.97
N PRO A 148 -27.38 9.90 -14.90
CA PRO A 148 -27.20 10.62 -16.17
C PRO A 148 -26.92 12.12 -15.99
N ASN A 149 -27.45 12.72 -14.92
CA ASN A 149 -27.31 14.15 -14.61
C ASN A 149 -26.01 14.48 -13.85
N SER A 150 -25.17 13.49 -13.52
CA SER A 150 -23.88 13.73 -12.89
C SER A 150 -22.94 14.47 -13.85
N TYR A 151 -22.14 15.37 -13.27
CA TYR A 151 -20.99 15.95 -13.96
C TYR A 151 -20.01 14.85 -14.38
N LYS A 152 -19.46 14.98 -15.59
CA LYS A 152 -18.57 14.00 -16.22
C LYS A 152 -17.16 14.62 -16.33
N PRO A 153 -16.22 14.26 -15.45
CA PRO A 153 -14.84 14.71 -15.58
C PRO A 153 -14.16 14.03 -16.78
N GLU A 154 -13.00 14.54 -17.18
CA GLU A 154 -12.11 13.83 -18.12
C GLU A 154 -11.49 12.63 -17.39
N ILE A 155 -11.71 11.42 -17.89
CA ILE A 155 -11.26 10.17 -17.26
C ILE A 155 -10.31 9.44 -18.19
N THR A 156 -9.12 9.15 -17.69
CA THR A 156 -8.09 8.38 -18.41
C THR A 156 -7.74 7.14 -17.59
N ILE A 157 -8.03 5.96 -18.15
CA ILE A 157 -7.60 4.68 -17.58
C ILE A 157 -6.50 4.12 -18.50
N THR A 158 -5.28 4.06 -18.00
CA THR A 158 -4.10 3.66 -18.76
C THR A 158 -3.71 2.22 -18.40
N HIS A 159 -3.64 1.37 -19.42
CA HIS A 159 -3.08 0.02 -19.29
C HIS A 159 -1.56 0.08 -19.35
N CYS A 160 -0.89 0.09 -18.20
CA CYS A 160 0.57 0.02 -18.14
C CYS A 160 1.08 -0.45 -16.78
N ASN A 161 2.37 -0.79 -16.74
CA ASN A 161 3.07 -0.96 -15.48
C ASN A 161 3.24 0.41 -14.79
N ILE A 162 2.85 0.48 -13.53
CA ILE A 162 2.95 1.67 -12.70
C ILE A 162 4.37 2.25 -12.60
N PHE A 163 5.40 1.40 -12.67
CA PHE A 163 6.80 1.83 -12.62
C PHE A 163 7.30 2.44 -13.92
N ASP A 164 6.58 2.24 -15.02
CA ASP A 164 6.89 2.83 -16.33
C ASP A 164 6.07 4.11 -16.59
N PHE A 165 5.10 4.42 -15.72
CA PHE A 165 4.23 5.58 -15.87
C PHE A 165 4.91 6.88 -15.39
N ASP A 166 4.89 7.92 -16.23
CA ASP A 166 5.52 9.20 -15.89
C ASP A 166 4.57 10.15 -15.14
N PHE A 167 4.51 10.01 -13.82
CA PHE A 167 3.76 10.93 -12.96
C PHE A 167 4.28 12.38 -13.01
N LYS A 168 5.54 12.62 -13.38
CA LYS A 168 6.07 13.98 -13.48
C LYS A 168 5.43 14.76 -14.63
N SER A 169 4.95 14.07 -15.67
CA SER A 169 4.18 14.70 -16.74
C SER A 169 2.86 15.24 -16.23
N ILE A 170 2.11 14.49 -15.43
CA ILE A 170 0.88 14.97 -14.78
C ILE A 170 1.19 16.15 -13.85
N SER A 171 2.22 16.00 -13.00
CA SER A 171 2.67 17.03 -12.05
C SER A 171 2.96 18.37 -12.74
N LYS A 172 3.64 18.35 -13.90
CA LYS A 172 3.94 19.56 -14.69
C LYS A 172 2.72 20.12 -15.43
N GLN A 173 1.84 19.26 -15.92
CA GLN A 173 0.66 19.67 -16.66
C GLN A 173 -0.37 20.35 -15.75
N PHE A 174 -0.48 19.90 -14.50
CA PHE A 174 -1.46 20.40 -13.52
C PHE A 174 -0.77 20.84 -12.22
N PRO A 175 -0.06 21.97 -12.21
CA PRO A 175 0.73 22.40 -11.06
C PRO A 175 -0.10 23.01 -9.92
N THR A 176 -1.34 23.43 -10.18
CA THR A 176 -2.13 24.27 -9.26
C THR A 176 -3.39 23.61 -8.73
N GLU A 177 -3.92 22.64 -9.48
CA GLU A 177 -5.17 21.95 -9.20
C GLU A 177 -5.06 21.13 -7.92
N LYS A 178 -6.15 21.11 -7.13
CA LYS A 178 -6.20 20.33 -5.90
C LYS A 178 -6.15 18.84 -6.20
N LEU A 179 -5.13 18.17 -5.70
CA LEU A 179 -4.88 16.76 -5.96
C LEU A 179 -5.43 15.87 -4.83
N LEU A 180 -6.01 14.73 -5.20
CA LEU A 180 -6.16 13.58 -4.31
C LEU A 180 -5.55 12.35 -4.99
N ILE A 181 -4.48 11.84 -4.38
CA ILE A 181 -3.91 10.54 -4.71
C ILE A 181 -4.57 9.52 -3.78
N ILE A 182 -5.23 8.52 -4.34
CA ILE A 182 -6.01 7.53 -3.57
C ILE A 182 -5.83 6.13 -4.14
N GLY A 183 -5.94 5.09 -3.31
CA GLY A 183 -5.91 3.71 -3.82
C GLY A 183 -5.45 2.68 -2.81
N ASN A 184 -5.31 1.44 -3.29
CA ASN A 184 -4.74 0.32 -2.54
C ASN A 184 -3.54 -0.28 -3.31
N PRO A 185 -2.33 0.26 -3.14
CA PRO A 185 -1.15 -0.31 -3.77
C PRO A 185 -0.88 -1.76 -3.30
N PRO A 186 -0.23 -2.61 -4.11
CA PRO A 186 -0.02 -4.02 -3.78
C PRO A 186 0.76 -4.27 -2.48
N TRP A 187 0.27 -5.22 -1.67
CA TRP A 187 0.79 -5.57 -0.34
C TRP A 187 1.84 -6.70 -0.40
N VAL A 188 2.82 -6.57 -1.29
CA VAL A 188 3.86 -7.57 -1.54
C VAL A 188 5.24 -6.96 -1.50
N THR A 189 6.25 -7.76 -1.17
CA THR A 189 7.64 -7.32 -1.20
C THR A 189 8.28 -7.65 -2.54
N ASN A 190 9.31 -6.88 -2.92
CA ASN A 190 10.00 -7.06 -4.18
C ASN A 190 10.62 -8.47 -4.34
N SER A 191 11.11 -9.09 -3.25
CA SER A 191 11.62 -10.48 -3.31
C SER A 191 10.54 -11.51 -3.63
N LYS A 192 9.31 -11.32 -3.13
CA LYS A 192 8.19 -12.24 -3.36
C LYS A 192 7.68 -12.13 -4.79
N LEU A 193 7.61 -10.92 -5.35
CA LEU A 193 7.34 -10.73 -6.79
C LEU A 193 8.45 -11.31 -7.67
N GLY A 194 9.73 -11.15 -7.27
CA GLY A 194 10.87 -11.68 -8.01
C GLY A 194 10.93 -13.21 -8.06
N GLY A 195 10.46 -13.87 -7.00
CA GLY A 195 10.30 -15.33 -6.96
C GLY A 195 9.11 -15.85 -7.78
N LEU A 196 8.17 -14.98 -8.14
CA LEU A 196 6.96 -15.31 -8.91
C LEU A 196 7.13 -15.08 -10.42
N ASN A 197 8.35 -14.78 -10.91
CA ASN A 197 8.62 -14.40 -12.31
C ASN A 197 7.69 -13.29 -12.84
N SER A 198 7.18 -12.43 -11.94
CA SER A 198 6.30 -11.33 -12.32
C SER A 198 7.11 -10.29 -13.11
N SER A 199 6.59 -9.85 -14.26
CA SER A 199 7.15 -8.73 -15.03
C SER A 199 6.95 -7.37 -14.32
N ASN A 200 6.22 -7.34 -13.19
CA ASN A 200 5.88 -6.16 -12.41
C ASN A 200 6.96 -5.79 -11.37
N LEU A 201 8.23 -5.81 -11.76
CA LEU A 201 9.34 -5.46 -10.87
C LEU A 201 9.86 -4.06 -11.21
N PRO A 202 10.08 -3.19 -10.22
CA PRO A 202 10.84 -1.98 -10.46
C PRO A 202 12.25 -2.36 -10.94
N LYS A 203 12.81 -1.59 -11.89
CA LYS A 203 14.23 -1.76 -12.29
C LYS A 203 15.10 -1.74 -11.03
N LYS A 204 15.92 -2.79 -10.85
CA LYS A 204 16.85 -2.89 -9.71
C LYS A 204 17.70 -1.62 -9.66
N SER A 205 17.41 -0.78 -8.68
CA SER A 205 18.12 0.46 -8.42
C SER A 205 18.30 0.57 -6.91
N ASN A 206 19.40 1.21 -6.48
CA ASN A 206 19.62 1.48 -5.06
C ASN A 206 18.74 2.66 -4.61
N PHE A 207 17.42 2.52 -4.73
CA PHE A 207 16.43 3.59 -4.52
C PHE A 207 16.49 4.18 -3.10
N LYS A 208 16.89 3.37 -2.12
CA LYS A 208 17.12 3.80 -0.73
C LYS A 208 18.59 4.18 -0.42
N ASN A 209 19.44 4.24 -1.44
CA ASN A 209 20.87 4.53 -1.34
C ASN A 209 21.59 3.75 -0.21
N GLN A 210 21.24 2.48 -0.05
CA GLN A 210 21.78 1.61 1.01
C GLN A 210 23.21 1.19 0.68
N ASN A 211 24.04 1.04 1.72
CA ASN A 211 25.40 0.54 1.58
C ASN A 211 25.40 -0.91 1.05
N GLY A 212 26.42 -1.29 0.27
CA GLY A 212 26.43 -2.54 -0.50
C GLY A 212 26.21 -3.82 0.31
N LEU A 213 26.69 -3.89 1.55
CA LEU A 213 26.45 -5.03 2.44
C LEU A 213 24.99 -5.08 2.95
N ASP A 214 24.41 -3.92 3.28
CA ASP A 214 23.03 -3.80 3.76
C ASP A 214 22.01 -4.22 2.69
N ALA A 215 22.25 -3.81 1.44
CA ALA A 215 21.41 -4.19 0.29
C ALA A 215 21.41 -5.71 0.05
N MET A 216 22.55 -6.38 0.31
CA MET A 216 22.71 -7.83 0.11
C MET A 216 22.15 -8.68 1.26
N THR A 217 22.13 -8.18 2.51
CA THR A 217 21.65 -8.93 3.70
C THR A 217 20.15 -8.79 3.98
N GLY A 218 19.35 -8.38 2.99
CA GLY A 218 17.88 -8.35 3.07
C GLY A 218 17.23 -6.98 3.33
N LYS A 219 17.99 -5.91 3.60
CA LYS A 219 17.43 -4.54 3.66
C LYS A 219 16.98 -4.00 2.29
N GLY A 220 17.39 -4.67 1.20
CA GLY A 220 16.90 -4.45 -0.16
C GLY A 220 15.51 -5.03 -0.46
N ASN A 221 14.91 -5.81 0.46
CA ASN A 221 13.54 -6.29 0.33
C ASN A 221 12.55 -5.21 0.82
N PHE A 222 12.06 -4.38 -0.09
CA PHE A 222 11.10 -3.32 0.22
C PHE A 222 9.67 -3.73 -0.16
N ASP A 223 8.69 -3.17 0.54
CA ASP A 223 7.28 -3.32 0.20
C ASP A 223 6.96 -2.46 -1.05
N ILE A 224 6.22 -3.02 -1.99
CA ILE A 224 5.88 -2.35 -3.25
C ILE A 224 4.99 -1.13 -3.00
N ALA A 225 4.08 -1.21 -2.02
CA ALA A 225 3.27 -0.07 -1.63
C ALA A 225 4.13 1.09 -1.10
N GLU A 226 5.23 0.79 -0.39
CA GLU A 226 6.17 1.80 0.07
C GLU A 226 6.88 2.48 -1.10
N TYR A 227 7.34 1.70 -2.09
CA TYR A 227 7.99 2.25 -3.28
C TYR A 227 7.04 3.14 -4.08
N ILE A 228 5.81 2.68 -4.33
CA ILE A 228 4.79 3.46 -5.04
C ILE A 228 4.49 4.76 -4.27
N THR A 229 4.35 4.68 -2.95
CA THR A 229 4.11 5.86 -2.10
C THR A 229 5.24 6.87 -2.25
N LEU A 230 6.50 6.44 -2.17
CA LEU A 230 7.65 7.35 -2.32
C LEU A 230 7.76 7.94 -3.73
N MET A 231 7.48 7.15 -4.77
CA MET A 231 7.44 7.62 -6.16
C MET A 231 6.37 8.71 -6.36
N LEU A 232 5.21 8.57 -5.72
CA LEU A 232 4.14 9.57 -5.75
C LEU A 232 4.52 10.83 -4.98
N LEU A 233 5.14 10.69 -3.79
CA LEU A 233 5.65 11.84 -3.03
C LEU A 233 6.74 12.61 -3.80
N ASP A 234 7.66 11.91 -4.46
CA ASP A 234 8.68 12.52 -5.31
C ASP A 234 8.06 13.36 -6.45
N ALA A 235 6.91 12.92 -7.00
CA ALA A 235 6.24 13.60 -8.09
C ALA A 235 5.34 14.78 -7.64
N PHE A 236 4.72 14.68 -6.46
CA PHE A 236 3.59 15.54 -6.08
C PHE A 236 3.71 16.26 -4.73
N GLN A 237 4.81 16.11 -3.97
CA GLN A 237 4.94 16.74 -2.64
C GLN A 237 4.76 18.27 -2.63
N THR A 238 4.93 18.95 -3.76
CA THR A 238 4.73 20.40 -3.90
C THR A 238 3.31 20.81 -4.27
N HIS A 239 2.43 19.84 -4.56
CA HIS A 239 1.04 20.09 -4.96
C HIS A 239 0.15 20.30 -3.76
N THR A 240 -0.82 21.19 -3.89
CA THR A 240 -1.89 21.31 -2.90
C THR A 240 -2.80 20.10 -3.02
N GLY A 241 -2.89 19.29 -1.97
CA GLY A 241 -3.69 18.07 -2.04
C GLY A 241 -3.41 17.09 -0.92
N TYR A 242 -3.89 15.87 -1.10
CA TYR A 242 -3.77 14.79 -0.15
C TYR A 242 -3.31 13.51 -0.84
N LEU A 243 -2.57 12.70 -0.10
CA LEU A 243 -2.31 11.30 -0.41
C LEU A 243 -3.05 10.44 0.62
N ALA A 244 -3.84 9.48 0.14
CA ALA A 244 -4.71 8.62 0.93
C ALA A 244 -4.62 7.16 0.43
N LEU A 245 -3.70 6.36 0.95
CA LEU A 245 -3.41 5.01 0.43
C LEU A 245 -3.67 3.93 1.49
N LEU A 246 -4.34 2.84 1.11
CA LEU A 246 -4.43 1.63 1.93
C LEU A 246 -3.10 0.88 1.85
N VAL A 247 -2.39 0.78 2.97
CA VAL A 247 -1.05 0.19 3.06
C VAL A 247 -0.87 -0.60 4.36
N LYS A 248 0.15 -1.46 4.42
CA LYS A 248 0.53 -2.13 5.68
C LYS A 248 0.99 -1.12 6.73
N ASN A 249 0.77 -1.43 8.01
CA ASN A 249 1.26 -0.61 9.13
C ASN A 249 2.78 -0.35 9.07
N SER A 250 3.56 -1.32 8.58
CA SER A 250 5.00 -1.16 8.37
C SER A 250 5.35 -0.08 7.36
N VAL A 251 4.53 0.11 6.32
CA VAL A 251 4.75 1.15 5.30
C VAL A 251 4.51 2.53 5.91
N VAL A 252 3.41 2.70 6.65
CA VAL A 252 3.14 3.95 7.39
C VAL A 252 4.32 4.32 8.29
N ARG A 253 4.78 3.35 9.09
CA ARG A 253 5.94 3.53 9.99
C ARG A 253 7.19 3.97 9.22
N ASN A 254 7.49 3.32 8.10
CA ASN A 254 8.67 3.65 7.28
C ASN A 254 8.56 5.05 6.67
N ILE A 255 7.38 5.45 6.19
CA ILE A 255 7.17 6.81 5.66
C ILE A 255 7.44 7.86 6.74
N VAL A 256 6.91 7.69 7.96
CA VAL A 256 7.15 8.62 9.09
C VAL A 256 8.62 8.59 9.53
N PHE A 257 9.22 7.41 9.59
CA PHE A 257 10.62 7.24 9.94
C PHE A 257 11.54 7.99 8.97
N ASP A 258 11.30 7.85 7.67
CA ASP A 258 12.12 8.45 6.62
C ASP A 258 12.00 9.99 6.56
N GLN A 259 10.97 10.60 7.17
CA GLN A 259 10.79 12.06 7.17
C GLN A 259 11.93 12.82 7.85
N LYS A 260 12.63 12.19 8.80
CA LYS A 260 13.78 12.80 9.47
C LYS A 260 14.88 13.19 8.48
N ASP A 261 15.14 12.33 7.51
CA ASP A 261 16.24 12.50 6.55
C ASP A 261 15.73 13.03 5.20
N LYS A 262 14.63 12.48 4.67
CA LYS A 262 14.11 12.81 3.34
C LYS A 262 13.35 14.13 3.31
N ARG A 263 12.68 14.50 4.41
CA ARG A 263 11.96 15.77 4.58
C ARG A 263 11.00 16.09 3.43
N TYR A 264 10.18 15.13 3.03
CA TYR A 264 9.12 15.39 2.04
C TYR A 264 8.19 16.48 2.55
N ARG A 265 7.69 17.33 1.65
CA ARG A 265 6.72 18.40 1.99
C ARG A 265 5.33 17.83 2.28
N VAL A 266 5.25 17.04 3.34
CA VAL A 266 4.09 16.27 3.76
C VAL A 266 3.89 16.50 5.25
N GLY A 267 2.72 17.02 5.59
CA GLY A 267 2.30 17.28 6.97
C GLY A 267 1.03 16.51 7.31
N GLU A 268 0.57 16.66 8.55
CA GLU A 268 -0.69 16.07 9.04
C GLU A 268 -0.80 14.59 8.68
N ILE A 269 0.21 13.81 9.07
CA ILE A 269 0.25 12.37 8.77
C ILE A 269 -0.68 11.65 9.75
N GLU A 270 -1.62 10.91 9.20
CA GLU A 270 -2.59 10.15 9.95
C GLU A 270 -2.64 8.70 9.45
N LYS A 271 -2.86 7.79 10.38
CA LYS A 271 -3.00 6.36 10.16
C LYS A 271 -4.36 5.93 10.67
N TYR A 272 -5.26 5.50 9.79
CA TYR A 272 -6.55 4.93 10.17
C TYR A 272 -6.53 3.42 10.05
N CYS A 273 -6.41 2.72 11.18
CA CYS A 273 -6.32 1.26 11.25
C CYS A 273 -7.64 0.60 10.79
N ILE A 274 -7.53 -0.35 9.85
CA ILE A 274 -8.66 -1.13 9.33
C ILE A 274 -8.60 -2.57 9.81
N ASP A 275 -9.73 -3.27 9.78
CA ASP A 275 -9.77 -4.72 10.00
C ASP A 275 -9.53 -5.44 8.66
N SER A 276 -8.26 -5.78 8.38
CA SER A 276 -7.89 -6.47 7.14
C SER A 276 -8.57 -7.83 6.98
N LYS A 277 -8.91 -8.49 8.10
CA LYS A 277 -9.55 -9.81 8.07
C LYS A 277 -10.99 -9.66 7.63
N LYS A 278 -11.69 -8.63 8.12
CA LYS A 278 -13.03 -8.28 7.67
C LYS A 278 -13.03 -7.81 6.21
N GLU A 279 -12.16 -6.88 5.85
CA GLU A 279 -12.24 -6.18 4.56
C GLU A 279 -11.66 -6.97 3.39
N PHE A 280 -10.66 -7.81 3.66
CA PHE A 280 -9.87 -8.52 2.63
C PHE A 280 -9.66 -10.01 2.93
N ASN A 281 -10.20 -10.54 4.05
CA ASN A 281 -9.99 -11.91 4.50
C ASN A 281 -8.52 -12.31 4.74
N VAL A 282 -7.64 -11.34 5.00
CA VAL A 282 -6.21 -11.58 5.27
C VAL A 282 -5.79 -11.17 6.67
N SER A 283 -4.77 -11.85 7.21
CA SER A 283 -4.21 -11.59 8.53
C SER A 283 -2.96 -10.72 8.42
N VAL A 284 -3.13 -9.43 8.12
CA VAL A 284 -2.03 -8.45 8.04
C VAL A 284 -2.48 -7.11 8.61
N GLU A 285 -1.68 -6.47 9.44
CA GLU A 285 -2.03 -5.14 9.91
C GLU A 285 -1.92 -4.10 8.79
N ALA A 286 -3.05 -3.47 8.47
CA ALA A 286 -3.16 -2.46 7.42
C ALA A 286 -3.95 -1.25 7.90
N ALA A 287 -3.72 -0.13 7.25
CA ALA A 287 -4.34 1.15 7.56
C ALA A 287 -4.48 2.00 6.30
N LEU A 288 -5.41 2.94 6.32
CA LEU A 288 -5.38 4.08 5.42
C LEU A 288 -4.34 5.08 5.94
N LEU A 289 -3.24 5.23 5.20
CA LEU A 289 -2.30 6.35 5.36
C LEU A 289 -2.92 7.58 4.71
N CYS A 290 -3.18 8.63 5.48
CA CYS A 290 -3.59 9.93 4.96
C CYS A 290 -2.53 10.98 5.31
N CYS A 291 -2.15 11.82 4.36
CA CYS A 291 -1.28 12.95 4.63
C CYS A 291 -1.54 14.11 3.67
N GLN A 292 -1.29 15.33 4.15
CA GLN A 292 -1.47 16.54 3.37
C GLN A 292 -0.15 16.93 2.69
N LEU A 293 -0.23 17.15 1.38
CA LEU A 293 0.88 17.59 0.54
C LEU A 293 1.12 19.09 0.66
N ASN A 294 2.31 19.55 0.24
CA ASN A 294 2.72 20.96 0.23
C ASN A 294 2.78 21.62 1.63
N LEU A 295 2.89 20.83 2.69
CA LEU A 295 3.10 21.30 4.06
C LEU A 295 4.57 21.17 4.50
N SER A 296 4.88 21.72 5.67
CA SER A 296 6.15 21.44 6.35
C SER A 296 6.25 19.95 6.68
N PRO A 297 7.44 19.33 6.52
CA PRO A 297 7.64 17.91 6.84
C PRO A 297 7.23 17.60 8.28
N SER A 298 6.26 16.72 8.48
CA SER A 298 5.92 16.15 9.78
C SER A 298 6.81 14.95 10.06
N ILE A 299 7.27 14.82 11.31
CA ILE A 299 8.05 13.67 11.79
C ILE A 299 7.23 12.80 12.77
N GLU A 300 5.95 13.12 12.92
CA GLU A 300 4.97 12.45 13.79
C GLU A 300 3.73 12.05 12.98
N CYS A 301 3.04 11.03 13.47
CA CYS A 301 1.81 10.50 12.92
C CYS A 301 0.80 10.19 14.02
N ASP A 302 -0.45 10.60 13.78
CA ASP A 302 -1.58 10.26 14.64
C ASP A 302 -2.23 8.95 14.17
N GLU A 303 -2.48 8.03 15.09
CA GLU A 303 -3.16 6.78 14.83
C GLU A 303 -4.61 6.82 15.32
N PHE A 304 -5.52 6.37 14.47
CA PHE A 304 -6.95 6.28 14.72
C PHE A 304 -7.48 4.88 14.39
N ASP A 305 -8.60 4.51 15.00
CA ASP A 305 -9.46 3.45 14.47
C ASP A 305 -10.26 3.98 13.27
N PHE A 306 -10.28 3.27 12.14
CA PHE A 306 -11.01 3.76 10.95
C PHE A 306 -12.53 3.77 11.13
N TYR A 307 -13.08 2.88 11.96
CA TYR A 307 -14.53 2.70 12.08
C TYR A 307 -15.12 3.59 13.17
N SER A 308 -14.46 3.72 14.33
CA SER A 308 -14.89 4.62 15.41
C SER A 308 -14.35 6.04 15.27
N LEU A 309 -13.29 6.24 14.48
CA LEU A 309 -12.54 7.49 14.36
C LEU A 309 -11.91 7.97 15.67
N GLU A 310 -11.84 7.11 16.68
CA GLU A 310 -11.17 7.41 17.94
C GLU A 310 -9.65 7.42 17.76
N LYS A 311 -9.00 8.46 18.28
CA LYS A 311 -7.54 8.53 18.33
C LYS A 311 -7.03 7.51 19.34
N ARG A 312 -6.10 6.67 18.90
CA ARG A 312 -5.46 5.62 19.70
C ARG A 312 -4.17 6.12 20.34
N LEU A 313 -3.25 6.61 19.52
CA LEU A 313 -1.93 7.08 19.95
C LEU A 313 -1.32 8.03 18.92
N SER A 314 -0.15 8.58 19.24
CA SER A 314 0.71 9.27 18.28
C SER A 314 2.11 8.64 18.33
N PHE A 315 2.76 8.48 17.19
CA PHE A 315 4.10 7.90 17.08
C PHE A 315 4.97 8.71 16.13
N GLY A 316 6.29 8.65 16.28
CA GLY A 316 7.20 9.43 15.44
C GLY A 316 8.54 9.71 16.06
N TRP A 317 9.23 10.72 15.55
CA TRP A 317 10.52 11.15 16.07
C TRP A 317 10.38 12.13 17.22
N LEU A 318 10.94 11.75 18.38
CA LEU A 318 11.20 12.65 19.49
C LEU A 318 12.72 12.79 19.65
N ASN A 319 13.26 13.97 19.35
CA ASN A 319 14.69 14.22 19.26
C ASN A 319 15.39 13.23 18.30
N ASN A 320 16.25 12.36 18.83
CA ASN A 320 16.98 11.34 18.08
C ASN A 320 16.40 9.94 18.22
N LYS A 321 15.21 9.79 18.80
CA LYS A 321 14.57 8.50 19.05
C LYS A 321 13.28 8.39 18.25
N PHE A 322 13.08 7.24 17.62
CA PHE A 322 11.81 6.93 16.95
C PHE A 322 10.93 6.14 17.92
N VAL A 323 9.86 6.77 18.37
CA VAL A 323 9.02 6.36 19.49
C VAL A 323 7.69 5.81 18.96
N SER A 324 7.27 4.66 19.48
CA SER A 324 6.04 3.98 19.06
C SER A 324 4.75 4.51 19.71
N ASN A 325 4.87 5.17 20.86
CA ASN A 325 3.80 5.92 21.51
C ASN A 325 4.40 7.10 22.24
N LEU A 326 4.17 8.31 21.74
CA LEU A 326 4.75 9.54 22.28
C LEU A 326 4.22 9.85 23.69
N THR A 327 2.96 9.52 23.97
CA THR A 327 2.35 9.72 25.29
C THR A 327 3.00 8.82 26.34
N ASP A 328 3.01 7.50 26.10
CA ASP A 328 3.60 6.53 27.05
C ASP A 328 5.10 6.79 27.24
N TYR A 329 5.79 7.23 26.18
CA TYR A 329 7.20 7.57 26.28
C TYR A 329 7.43 8.79 27.16
N ASP A 330 6.59 9.82 27.10
CA ASP A 330 6.75 11.00 27.95
C ASP A 330 6.64 10.66 29.44
N GLU A 331 5.78 9.69 29.79
CA GLU A 331 5.62 9.17 31.16
C GLU A 331 6.79 8.27 31.61
N THR A 332 7.47 7.61 30.67
CA THR A 332 8.48 6.59 30.96
C THR A 332 9.91 6.98 30.57
N LYS A 333 10.11 8.18 30.01
CA LYS A 333 11.40 8.67 29.51
C LYS A 333 12.52 8.67 30.56
N ASP A 334 12.17 8.74 31.85
CA ASP A 334 13.13 8.72 32.96
C ASP A 334 13.82 7.35 33.12
N ILE A 335 13.25 6.28 32.57
CA ILE A 335 13.83 4.93 32.57
C ILE A 335 14.79 4.73 31.37
N ASP A 336 14.60 5.52 30.31
CA ASP A 336 15.38 5.42 29.09
C ASP A 336 16.76 6.09 29.25
N GLY A 337 17.82 5.34 28.94
CA GLY A 337 19.18 5.80 29.12
C GLY A 337 20.19 4.71 28.78
N VAL A 338 21.46 4.97 29.12
CA VAL A 338 22.52 3.98 28.96
C VAL A 338 22.45 3.01 30.15
N CYS A 339 22.10 1.76 29.88
CA CYS A 339 22.17 0.72 30.89
C CYS A 339 23.63 0.54 31.35
N PRO A 340 23.90 0.44 32.67
CA PRO A 340 25.26 0.14 33.14
C PRO A 340 25.74 -1.26 32.72
N PHE A 341 24.84 -2.12 32.25
CA PHE A 341 25.14 -3.44 31.71
C PHE A 341 25.04 -3.44 30.18
N GLU A 342 25.98 -4.09 29.51
CA GLU A 342 25.93 -4.32 28.07
C GLU A 342 24.93 -5.45 27.77
N TRP A 343 23.83 -5.11 27.11
CA TRP A 343 22.86 -6.10 26.63
C TRP A 343 23.29 -6.63 25.27
N ARG A 344 23.63 -7.91 25.21
CA ARG A 344 23.92 -8.61 23.94
C ARG A 344 22.67 -9.31 23.42
N GLN A 345 22.61 -9.46 22.11
CA GLN A 345 21.55 -10.25 21.47
C GLN A 345 21.56 -11.66 22.05
N GLY A 346 20.37 -12.19 22.33
CA GLY A 346 20.20 -13.56 22.80
C GLY A 346 20.65 -14.58 21.75
N ILE A 347 20.80 -15.82 22.19
CA ILE A 347 21.07 -16.96 21.30
C ILE A 347 19.82 -17.21 20.44
N LYS A 348 19.99 -17.38 19.13
CA LYS A 348 18.88 -17.78 18.26
C LYS A 348 18.34 -19.15 18.67
N HIS A 349 17.03 -19.35 18.51
CA HIS A 349 16.36 -20.58 18.96
C HIS A 349 16.99 -21.87 18.39
N ASP A 350 17.41 -21.85 17.14
CA ASP A 350 18.08 -22.95 16.44
C ASP A 350 19.49 -23.26 16.99
N CYS A 351 20.20 -22.27 17.53
CA CYS A 351 21.52 -22.46 18.14
C CYS A 351 21.48 -22.88 19.62
N THR A 352 20.31 -22.88 20.23
CA THR A 352 20.13 -23.10 21.68
C THR A 352 20.72 -24.43 22.15
N ASN A 353 20.65 -25.49 21.34
CA ASN A 353 21.13 -26.81 21.77
C ASN A 353 22.65 -26.90 21.91
N VAL A 354 23.37 -26.08 21.15
CA VAL A 354 24.84 -26.08 21.09
C VAL A 354 25.42 -25.02 22.03
N MET A 355 24.83 -23.82 22.02
CA MET A 355 25.41 -22.64 22.67
C MET A 355 24.99 -22.46 24.14
N GLU A 356 23.97 -23.17 24.61
CA GLU A 356 23.51 -23.07 26.00
C GLU A 356 24.25 -24.11 26.86
N LEU A 357 25.11 -23.62 27.75
CA LEU A 357 26.03 -24.45 28.53
C LEU A 357 25.63 -24.55 30.00
N GLU A 358 25.79 -25.74 30.58
CA GLU A 358 25.65 -26.00 32.01
C GLU A 358 26.98 -26.46 32.58
N ARG A 359 27.33 -25.96 33.77
CA ARG A 359 28.58 -26.31 34.43
C ARG A 359 28.36 -27.57 35.26
N VAL A 360 29.04 -28.65 34.91
CA VAL A 360 28.96 -29.96 35.56
C VAL A 360 30.36 -30.42 35.91
N ASN A 361 30.63 -30.65 37.21
CA ASN A 361 31.92 -31.16 37.72
C ASN A 361 33.17 -30.40 37.22
N GLY A 362 33.07 -29.09 36.99
CA GLY A 362 34.18 -28.25 36.52
C GLY A 362 34.32 -28.15 35.00
N HIS A 363 33.47 -28.83 34.23
CA HIS A 363 33.41 -28.78 32.77
C HIS A 363 32.07 -28.19 32.30
N PHE A 364 31.98 -27.77 31.03
CA PHE A 364 30.75 -27.26 30.45
C PHE A 364 30.13 -28.32 29.53
N VAL A 365 28.81 -28.48 29.61
CA VAL A 365 28.07 -29.44 28.80
C VAL A 365 26.93 -28.71 28.10
N ASN A 366 26.76 -28.95 26.80
CA ASN A 366 25.64 -28.41 26.03
C ASN A 366 24.39 -29.32 26.12
N LYS A 367 23.28 -28.94 25.48
CA LYS A 367 22.05 -29.77 25.51
C LYS A 367 22.14 -31.05 24.67
N LEU A 368 23.17 -31.19 23.85
CA LEU A 368 23.48 -32.41 23.13
C LEU A 368 24.32 -33.38 23.97
N SER A 369 24.60 -33.04 25.23
CA SER A 369 25.46 -33.79 26.16
C SER A 369 26.93 -33.85 25.74
N GLU A 370 27.38 -32.88 24.94
CA GLU A 370 28.77 -32.76 24.52
C GLU A 370 29.55 -31.96 25.56
N GLU A 371 30.70 -32.48 25.98
CA GLU A 371 31.63 -31.74 26.84
C GLU A 371 32.39 -30.69 26.01
N ILE A 372 32.29 -29.44 26.42
CA ILE A 372 32.97 -28.30 25.80
C ILE A 372 34.04 -27.78 26.76
N LYS A 373 35.26 -27.65 26.24
CA LYS A 373 36.37 -27.01 26.95
C LYS A 373 36.52 -25.58 26.45
N LEU A 374 36.19 -24.62 27.31
CA LEU A 374 36.30 -23.19 27.05
C LEU A 374 37.17 -22.53 28.10
N GLU A 375 37.81 -21.43 27.73
CA GLU A 375 38.54 -20.58 28.66
C GLU A 375 37.55 -19.86 29.58
N GLU A 376 37.71 -19.97 30.91
CA GLU A 376 36.79 -19.36 31.89
C GLU A 376 36.59 -17.84 31.68
N GLY A 377 37.58 -17.14 31.13
CA GLY A 377 37.49 -15.70 30.81
C GLY A 377 36.60 -15.35 29.61
N LEU A 378 36.18 -16.35 28.83
CA LEU A 378 35.33 -16.20 27.65
C LEU A 378 33.90 -16.70 27.87
N ILE A 379 33.57 -17.11 29.10
CA ILE A 379 32.27 -17.69 29.45
C ILE A 379 31.44 -16.64 30.16
N TYR A 380 30.24 -16.40 29.65
CA TYR A 380 29.35 -15.37 30.17
C TYR A 380 28.11 -16.00 30.79
N GLY A 381 27.63 -15.41 31.88
CA GLY A 381 26.36 -15.81 32.48
C GLY A 381 25.20 -15.56 31.52
N PHE A 382 24.38 -16.57 31.28
CA PHE A 382 23.21 -16.49 30.42
C PHE A 382 21.92 -16.48 31.26
N LEU A 383 21.17 -15.39 31.15
CA LEU A 383 19.89 -15.20 31.84
C LEU A 383 18.75 -15.23 30.82
N LYS A 384 17.75 -16.08 31.08
CA LYS A 384 16.49 -16.08 30.34
C LYS A 384 15.49 -15.14 31.02
N SER A 385 14.43 -14.75 30.30
CA SER A 385 13.33 -13.97 30.89
C SER A 385 12.75 -14.63 32.14
N SER A 386 12.72 -15.96 32.19
CA SER A 386 12.27 -16.73 33.36
C SER A 386 13.22 -16.65 34.56
N ASP A 387 14.49 -16.25 34.38
CA ASP A 387 15.47 -16.06 35.44
C ASP A 387 15.36 -14.66 36.08
N LEU A 388 14.73 -13.70 35.39
CA LEU A 388 14.59 -12.29 35.82
C LEU A 388 13.35 -12.03 36.69
N LYS A 389 12.98 -12.98 37.54
CA LYS A 389 11.77 -12.88 38.40
C LYS A 389 12.01 -12.17 39.74
N ASN A 390 13.27 -12.08 40.16
CA ASN A 390 13.66 -11.49 41.44
C ASN A 390 14.29 -10.12 41.23
N THR A 391 14.14 -9.23 42.21
CA THR A 391 14.70 -7.87 42.21
C THR A 391 16.23 -7.87 42.12
N VAL A 392 16.89 -8.92 42.64
CA VAL A 392 18.35 -9.06 42.61
C VAL A 392 18.72 -10.45 42.09
N ILE A 393 19.47 -10.48 41.00
CA ILE A 393 19.99 -11.71 40.40
C ILE A 393 21.48 -11.80 40.75
N LYS A 394 21.86 -12.82 41.53
CA LYS A 394 23.25 -13.03 41.96
C LYS A 394 23.96 -14.15 41.20
N ASN A 395 23.19 -15.07 40.61
CA ASN A 395 23.70 -16.28 39.98
C ASN A 395 23.01 -16.50 38.64
N THR A 396 23.72 -17.10 37.69
CA THR A 396 23.18 -17.61 36.44
C THR A 396 23.12 -19.13 36.48
N ARG A 397 22.02 -19.72 36.00
CA ARG A 397 21.90 -21.19 35.90
C ARG A 397 22.63 -21.74 34.68
N LYS A 398 22.85 -20.88 33.68
CA LYS A 398 23.33 -21.24 32.35
C LYS A 398 24.41 -20.27 31.91
N HIS A 399 25.19 -20.71 30.95
CA HIS A 399 26.32 -19.97 30.41
C HIS A 399 26.32 -20.03 28.89
N ILE A 400 27.04 -19.10 28.27
CA ILE A 400 27.34 -19.05 26.83
C ILE A 400 28.82 -18.81 26.63
#